data_AF-A0A661T183-F1
#
_entry.id   AF-A0A661T183-F1
#
_cell.length_a   1.000
_cell.length_b   1.000
_cell.length_c   1.000
_cell.angle_alpha   90.00
_cell.angle_beta   90.00
_cell.angle_gamma   90.00
#
_symmetry.space_group_name_H-M   'P 1'
#
loop_
_entity.id
_entity.type
_entity.pdbx_description
1 polymer ?
#
loop_
_entity_poly.entity_id
_entity_poly.type
_entity_poly.pdbx_seq_one_letter_code
_entity_poly.pdbx_strand_id
1 'polypeptide(L)' 'MELCDHSAAELAEMLRKREVSAREITESVFRRMDEREETVNAFITRTRDSALEQADRADARFR' A
#
# COMPACT_ATOMS: atom_id res chain seq x y z
N MET A 1 -11.34 5.30 -7.09
CA MET A 1 -10.63 5.56 -5.83
C MET A 1 -9.89 4.30 -5.50
N GLU A 2 -8.61 4.45 -5.20
CA GLU A 2 -7.71 3.38 -4.81
C GLU A 2 -7.66 3.29 -3.28
N LEU A 3 -7.21 2.16 -2.72
CA LEU A 3 -7.06 2.02 -1.26
C LEU A 3 -6.11 3.09 -0.72
N CYS A 4 -5.09 3.46 -1.48
CA CYS A 4 -4.15 4.52 -1.09
C CYS A 4 -4.76 5.93 -1.04
N ASP A 5 -5.99 6.14 -1.51
CA ASP A 5 -6.69 7.43 -1.41
C ASP A 5 -7.33 7.64 -0.02
N HIS A 6 -7.46 6.58 0.80
CA HIS A 6 -7.94 6.67 2.18
C HIS A 6 -6.88 7.25 3.12
N SER A 7 -7.33 7.85 4.21
CA SER A 7 -6.43 8.32 5.27
C SER A 7 -5.76 7.14 5.98
N ALA A 8 -4.60 7.39 6.58
CA ALA A 8 -3.89 6.40 7.38
C ALA A 8 -4.74 5.85 8.54
N ALA A 9 -5.63 6.68 9.10
CA ALA A 9 -6.53 6.27 10.19
C ALA A 9 -7.59 5.28 9.68
N GLU A 10 -8.22 5.56 8.54
CA GLU A 10 -9.20 4.66 7.91
C GLU A 10 -8.55 3.33 7.53
N LEU A 11 -7.39 3.37 6.87
CA LEU A 11 -6.66 2.15 6.51
C LEU A 11 -6.25 1.31 7.73
N ALA A 12 -5.82 1.96 8.81
CA ALA A 12 -5.51 1.27 10.05
C ALA A 12 -6.76 0.62 10.69
N GLU A 13 -7.93 1.25 10.58
CA GLU A 13 -9.19 0.67 11.03
C GLU A 13 -9.61 -0.53 10.17
N MET A 14 -9.53 -0.41 8.85
CA MET A 14 -9.85 -1.50 7.91
C MET A 14 -8.93 -2.70 8.09
N LEU A 15 -7.63 -2.48 8.33
CA LEU A 15 -6.66 -3.52 8.68
C LEU A 15 -7.04 -4.26 9.97
N ARG A 16 -7.43 -3.52 11.02
CA ARG A 16 -7.87 -4.12 12.29
C ARG A 16 -9.16 -4.92 12.14
N LYS A 17 -10.08 -4.44 11.29
CA LYS A 17 -11.33 -5.13 10.93
C LYS A 17 -11.12 -6.29 9.96
N ARG A 18 -9.90 -6.46 9.41
CA ARG A 18 -9.56 -7.47 8.41
C ARG A 18 -10.36 -7.32 7.11
N GLU A 19 -10.76 -6.10 6.79
CA GLU A 19 -11.47 -5.77 5.54
C GLU A 19 -10.50 -5.66 4.36
N VAL A 20 -9.24 -5.32 4.65
CA VAL A 20 -8.14 -5.25 3.69
C VAL A 20 -6.86 -5.75 4.35
N SER A 21 -5.90 -6.18 3.53
CA SER A 21 -4.55 -6.54 3.93
C SER A 21 -3.56 -5.40 3.67
N ALA A 22 -2.45 -5.40 4.42
CA ALA A 22 -1.33 -4.49 4.20
C ALA A 22 -0.75 -4.69 2.79
N ARG A 23 -0.77 -5.93 2.29
CA ARG A 23 -0.40 -6.23 0.90
C ARG A 23 -1.28 -5.50 -0.11
N GLU A 24 -2.60 -5.59 0.02
CA GLU A 24 -3.54 -4.93 -0.91
C GLU A 24 -3.37 -3.39 -0.90
N ILE A 25 -3.16 -2.80 0.28
CA ILE A 25 -2.88 -1.37 0.41
C ILE A 25 -1.59 -1.01 -0.34
N THR A 26 -0.53 -1.80 -0.13
CA THR A 26 0.78 -1.57 -0.74
C THR A 26 0.72 -1.70 -2.26
N GLU A 27 0.02 -2.71 -2.78
CA GLU A 27 -0.21 -2.90 -4.21
C GLU A 27 -1.01 -1.73 -4.82
N SER A 28 -1.97 -1.18 -4.08
CA SER A 28 -2.74 -0.01 -4.49
C SER A 28 -1.87 1.25 -4.62
N VAL A 29 -0.97 1.50 -3.65
CA VAL A 29 0.03 2.60 -3.73
C VAL A 29 0.89 2.45 -4.99
N PHE A 30 1.37 1.24 -5.25
CA PHE A 30 2.20 0.97 -6.41
C PHE A 30 1.49 1.19 -7.74
N ARG A 31 0.22 0.79 -7.85
CA ARG A 31 -0.60 1.04 -9.04
C ARG A 31 -0.77 2.54 -9.30
N ARG A 32 -1.07 3.30 -8.24
CA ARG A 32 -1.19 4.76 -8.28
C ARG A 32 0.11 5.44 -8.73
N MET A 33 1.23 4.93 -8.22
CA MET A 33 2.55 5.40 -8.61
C MET A 33 2.79 5.11 -10.10
N ASP A 34 2.61 3.87 -10.57
CA ASP A 34 2.80 3.52 -11.98
C ASP A 34 1.94 4.38 -12.92
N GLU A 35 0.72 4.74 -12.52
CA GLU A 35 -0.19 5.61 -13.28
C GLU A 35 0.26 7.08 -13.39
N ARG A 36 0.94 7.61 -12.37
CA ARG A 36 1.17 9.06 -12.22
C ARG A 36 2.61 9.47 -12.38
N GLU A 37 3.51 8.52 -12.23
CA GLU A 37 4.93 8.81 -12.08
C GLU A 37 5.58 9.33 -13.35
N GLU A 38 5.04 9.03 -14.54
CA GLU A 38 5.48 9.65 -15.80
C GLU A 38 5.25 11.17 -15.82
N THR A 39 4.20 11.65 -15.13
CA THR A 39 3.85 13.07 -15.09
C THR A 39 4.43 13.78 -13.87
N VAL A 40 4.36 13.12 -12.70
CA VAL A 40 4.77 13.72 -11.43
C VAL A 40 6.27 13.57 -11.20
N ASN A 41 6.85 12.43 -11.60
CA ASN A 41 8.26 12.10 -11.43
C ASN A 41 8.75 12.33 -9.98
N ALA A 42 8.02 11.76 -9.01
CA ALA A 42 8.24 12.00 -7.59
C ALA A 42 9.23 11.01 -6.95
N PHE A 43 9.40 9.81 -7.53
CA PHE A 43 10.15 8.71 -6.93
C PHE A 43 11.40 8.38 -7.74
N ILE A 44 12.56 8.47 -7.08
CA ILE A 44 13.86 8.10 -7.68
C ILE A 44 14.03 6.58 -7.71
N THR A 45 13.88 5.92 -6.56
CA THR A 45 14.08 4.47 -6.41
C THR A 45 12.83 3.83 -5.85
N ARG A 46 12.35 2.77 -6.52
CA ARG A 46 11.12 2.06 -6.18
C ARG A 46 11.48 0.67 -5.66
N THR A 47 11.31 0.43 -4.35
CA THR A 47 11.69 -0.84 -3.70
C THR A 47 10.49 -1.80 -3.60
N ARG A 48 9.91 -2.15 -4.76
CA ARG A 48 8.64 -2.90 -4.83
C ARG A 48 8.68 -4.22 -4.07
N ASP A 49 9.67 -5.05 -4.34
CA ASP A 49 9.75 -6.39 -3.74
C ASP A 49 9.89 -6.31 -2.21
N SER A 50 10.76 -5.42 -1.72
CA SER A 50 10.95 -5.22 -0.27
C SER A 50 9.71 -4.64 0.40
N ALA A 51 8.98 -3.76 -0.27
CA ALA A 51 7.73 -3.20 0.27
C ALA A 51 6.64 -4.27 0.38
N LEU A 52 6.50 -5.13 -0.64
CA LEU A 52 5.54 -6.24 -0.62
C LEU A 52 5.91 -7.27 0.46
N GLU A 53 7.20 -7.59 0.61
CA GLU A 53 7.65 -8.50 1.67
C GLU A 53 7.35 -7.94 3.07
N GLN A 54 7.55 -6.63 3.27
CA GLN A 54 7.21 -5.97 4.53
C GLN A 54 5.70 -5.96 4.80
N ALA A 55 4.89 -5.79 3.76
CA ALA A 55 3.44 -5.86 3.86
C ALA A 55 2.98 -7.26 4.28
N ASP A 56 3.51 -8.31 3.65
CA ASP A 56 3.22 -9.71 4.02
C ASP A 56 3.57 -10.00 5.49
N ARG A 57 4.72 -9.47 5.97
CA ARG A 57 5.13 -9.59 7.37
C ARG A 57 4.21 -8.82 8.32
N ALA A 58 3.68 -7.67 7.89
CA ALA A 58 2.71 -6.91 8.67
C ALA A 58 1.39 -7.67 8.78
N ASP A 59 0.89 -8.21 7.67
CA ASP A 59 -0.33 -9.04 7.66
C ASP A 59 -0.21 -10.26 8.56
N ALA A 60 0.97 -10.90 8.59
CA ALA A 60 1.24 -12.01 9.51
C ALA A 60 1.14 -11.61 11.00
N ARG A 61 1.32 -10.34 11.36
CA ARG A 61 1.15 -9.84 12.75
C ARG A 61 -0.29 -9.55 13.12
N PHE A 62 -1.17 -9.32 12.14
CA PHE A 62 -2.61 -9.09 12.35
C PHE A 62 -3.43 -10.40 12.30
N ARG A 63 -2.76 -11.54 12.10
CA ARG A 63 -3.33 -12.88 12.05
C ARG A 63 -3.80 -13.38 13.41
#